data_AF-A0A1Z5J664-F1
#
_entry.id   AF-A0A1Z5J664-F1
#
_cell.length_a   1.000
_cell.length_b   1.000
_cell.length_c   1.000
_cell.angle_alpha   90.00
_cell.angle_beta   90.00
_cell.angle_gamma   90.00
#
_symmetry.space_group_name_H-M   'P 1'
#
loop_
_entity.id
_entity.type
_entity.pdbx_description
1 polymer ?
#
loop_
_entity_poly.entity_id
_entity_poly.type
_entity_poly.pdbx_seq_one_letter_code
_entity_poly.pdbx_strand_id
1 'polypeptide(L)'
;MPIMTKAKSRHRFTPVIILIGIVLAFLFVWGIGDSYLLSTAETDSVQQQHDIDPASKPEKKKNHQLEVAWLMSFGGAGTSYTITNIETVTGRTTASNYGEDYDPCIPVYDDWLDGPFLRSPNTPAPEKYILTKTHCGGYCMDCGPGAYYYASEEDFLQGCLTGKKHVDGGSEIVTYDSSIPKRAVHLIRNPFDNLVGRMHLYNKHNDRHDSHSHYDTSIEGLQSWCKFLDDKYAESEKSYPILQEYKNVPCHGEWYKYIQWHNMAYKAQNKLELPVHYLYYDHYSTQHEAAVDGVLEFLQESRRNDALPFLPGKTYRDIFTEKHIKAARKMTKALMKPKMWKLIKHYFD
;
A
#
# COMPACT_ATOMS: atom_id res chain seq x y z
N MET A 1 53.97 -0.31 55.98
CA MET A 1 54.33 -1.22 57.08
C MET A 1 54.10 -0.47 58.39
N PRO A 2 53.73 -1.12 59.52
CA PRO A 2 53.38 -2.56 59.73
C PRO A 2 52.07 -2.94 58.98
N ILE A 3 51.55 -4.17 58.81
CA ILE A 3 51.73 -5.55 59.32
C ILE A 3 50.62 -6.03 60.29
N MET A 4 49.66 -6.79 59.73
CA MET A 4 49.01 -8.07 60.14
C MET A 4 48.55 -8.28 61.62
N THR A 5 47.48 -9.02 61.94
CA THR A 5 47.09 -10.42 61.59
C THR A 5 45.58 -10.67 61.95
N LYS A 6 44.88 -11.84 61.89
CA LYS A 6 45.08 -13.25 61.46
C LYS A 6 43.69 -13.98 61.36
N ALA A 7 43.50 -14.89 60.39
CA ALA A 7 42.62 -16.12 60.46
C ALA A 7 41.08 -15.98 60.63
N LYS A 8 40.19 -16.93 60.29
CA LYS A 8 40.12 -18.21 59.49
C LYS A 8 38.60 -18.46 59.24
N SER A 9 38.05 -19.00 58.14
CA SER A 9 38.10 -20.37 57.56
C SER A 9 37.19 -20.38 56.29
N ARG A 10 37.49 -20.96 55.11
CA ARG A 10 37.30 -22.37 54.64
C ARG A 10 35.97 -23.04 55.07
N HIS A 11 35.18 -23.76 54.24
CA HIS A 11 35.48 -24.57 53.02
C HIS A 11 34.52 -24.34 51.80
N ARG A 12 34.62 -25.16 50.73
CA ARG A 12 33.89 -25.11 49.42
C ARG A 12 33.40 -26.51 48.95
N PHE A 13 32.58 -26.54 47.87
CA PHE A 13 32.12 -27.67 47.00
C PHE A 13 30.97 -28.52 47.60
N THR A 14 29.79 -28.81 47.01
CA THR A 14 29.32 -29.22 45.63
C THR A 14 29.67 -30.66 45.21
N PRO A 15 28.94 -31.32 44.26
CA PRO A 15 27.53 -31.18 43.81
C PRO A 15 26.78 -32.55 43.79
N VAL A 16 25.53 -32.61 43.26
CA VAL A 16 24.92 -33.85 42.73
C VAL A 16 24.18 -33.54 41.41
N ILE A 17 24.31 -34.44 40.42
CA ILE A 17 23.54 -34.48 39.17
C ILE A 17 22.87 -35.87 39.09
N ILE A 18 21.58 -35.92 38.76
CA ILE A 18 20.88 -37.14 38.31
C ILE A 18 20.04 -36.78 37.07
N LEU A 19 19.82 -37.75 36.19
CA LEU A 19 19.30 -37.64 34.82
C LEU A 19 18.32 -38.82 34.57
N ILE A 20 17.51 -38.78 33.50
CA ILE A 20 16.51 -39.81 33.06
C ILE A 20 15.17 -39.67 33.83
N GLY A 21 13.97 -39.83 33.25
CA GLY A 21 13.59 -40.26 31.89
C GLY A 21 12.15 -39.86 31.49
N ILE A 22 11.58 -40.55 30.49
CA ILE A 22 10.40 -40.14 29.68
C ILE A 22 9.19 -41.07 29.95
N VAL A 23 7.96 -40.65 29.52
CA VAL A 23 6.83 -41.46 28.94
C VAL A 23 5.44 -41.34 29.63
N LEU A 24 4.48 -40.67 28.93
CA LEU A 24 2.99 -40.82 28.90
C LEU A 24 2.15 -40.72 30.21
N ALA A 25 0.82 -40.49 30.21
CA ALA A 25 -0.11 -39.71 29.37
C ALA A 25 -1.56 -39.74 29.95
N PHE A 26 -2.32 -38.64 29.88
CA PHE A 26 -3.81 -38.51 29.89
C PHE A 26 -4.11 -37.00 29.65
N LEU A 27 -4.81 -36.47 28.65
CA LEU A 27 -5.99 -36.77 27.81
C LEU A 27 -7.32 -36.12 28.27
N PHE A 28 -7.76 -35.11 27.48
CA PHE A 28 -9.05 -34.38 27.49
C PHE A 28 -9.35 -33.54 28.77
N VAL A 29 -10.04 -32.39 28.72
CA VAL A 29 -11.16 -31.94 27.84
C VAL A 29 -11.02 -30.46 27.41
N TRP A 30 -11.36 -30.18 26.14
CA TRP A 30 -11.91 -28.96 25.47
C TRP A 30 -11.60 -27.53 26.03
N GLY A 31 -11.41 -26.50 25.18
CA GLY A 31 -11.47 -26.45 23.71
C GLY A 31 -11.49 -25.02 23.15
N ILE A 32 -11.65 -24.88 21.83
CA ILE A 32 -11.70 -23.63 21.04
C ILE A 32 -10.41 -22.78 21.12
N GLY A 33 -9.55 -22.95 20.12
CA GLY A 33 -8.45 -22.05 19.76
C GLY A 33 -8.26 -22.10 18.24
N ASP A 34 -8.85 -21.15 17.53
CA ASP A 34 -9.11 -21.28 16.09
C ASP A 34 -7.88 -21.17 15.18
N SER A 35 -7.99 -21.78 14.00
CA SER A 35 -6.95 -21.88 12.97
C SER A 35 -6.68 -20.58 12.22
N TYR A 36 -6.15 -19.56 12.90
CA TYR A 36 -5.75 -18.27 12.32
C TYR A 36 -4.27 -18.23 11.89
N LEU A 37 -3.86 -19.12 10.96
CA LEU A 37 -2.49 -19.12 10.42
C LEU A 37 -2.36 -19.41 8.91
N LEU A 38 -3.46 -19.40 8.15
CA LEU A 38 -3.46 -19.57 6.69
C LEU A 38 -4.31 -18.51 5.97
N SER A 39 -3.85 -17.26 6.01
CA SER A 39 -4.31 -16.20 5.10
C SER A 39 -3.19 -15.23 4.66
N THR A 40 -1.92 -15.54 4.93
CA THR A 40 -0.76 -14.87 4.34
C THR A 40 -0.55 -15.34 2.90
N ALA A 41 -1.52 -14.99 2.06
CA ALA A 41 -1.52 -15.20 0.61
C ALA A 41 -1.40 -13.86 -0.16
N GLU A 42 -0.74 -12.86 0.44
CA GLU A 42 0.31 -12.20 -0.33
C GLU A 42 1.41 -13.24 -0.48
N THR A 43 1.48 -13.90 -1.64
CA THR A 43 2.56 -14.85 -1.93
C THR A 43 3.91 -14.16 -1.74
N ASP A 44 4.83 -14.84 -1.08
CA ASP A 44 6.26 -14.55 -1.23
C ASP A 44 6.58 -14.37 -2.71
N SER A 45 7.50 -13.45 -3.01
CA SER A 45 8.09 -13.36 -4.34
C SER A 45 8.85 -14.65 -4.59
N VAL A 46 8.19 -15.64 -5.19
CA VAL A 46 8.81 -16.88 -5.65
C VAL A 46 9.89 -16.46 -6.64
N GLN A 47 11.14 -16.44 -6.18
CA GLN A 47 12.31 -16.34 -7.04
C GLN A 47 12.39 -17.64 -7.82
N GLN A 48 11.57 -17.73 -8.86
CA GLN A 48 11.58 -18.81 -9.83
C GLN A 48 12.82 -18.60 -10.70
N GLN A 49 13.97 -18.96 -10.12
CA GLN A 49 15.29 -18.86 -10.72
C GLN A 49 15.42 -19.91 -11.83
N HIS A 50 14.71 -19.64 -12.93
CA HIS A 50 14.97 -20.26 -14.21
C HIS A 50 16.34 -19.79 -14.71
N ASP A 51 17.17 -20.74 -15.15
CA ASP A 51 18.43 -20.42 -15.80
C ASP A 51 18.16 -19.65 -17.10
N ILE A 52 18.50 -18.36 -17.11
CA ILE A 52 18.34 -17.48 -18.28
C ILE A 52 19.62 -17.54 -19.12
N ASP A 53 19.47 -17.87 -20.40
CA ASP A 53 20.51 -17.63 -21.41
C ASP A 53 20.62 -16.11 -21.67
N PRO A 54 21.76 -15.46 -21.34
CA PRO A 54 21.95 -14.02 -21.50
C PRO A 54 21.98 -13.55 -22.97
N ALA A 55 21.94 -14.46 -23.95
CA ALA A 55 21.83 -14.10 -25.36
C ALA A 55 20.40 -13.73 -25.81
N SER A 56 19.37 -14.02 -25.00
CA SER A 56 17.96 -13.88 -25.39
C SER A 56 17.43 -12.43 -25.34
N LYS A 57 17.70 -11.65 -26.41
CA LYS A 57 17.09 -10.32 -26.58
C LYS A 57 15.56 -10.41 -26.75
N PRO A 58 14.75 -9.60 -26.04
CA PRO A 58 13.30 -9.62 -26.17
C PRO A 58 12.85 -9.23 -27.59
N GLU A 59 11.93 -10.02 -28.15
CA GLU A 59 11.49 -9.90 -29.54
C GLU A 59 10.56 -8.67 -29.73
N LYS A 60 11.12 -7.57 -30.25
CA LYS A 60 10.38 -6.32 -30.52
C LYS A 60 9.27 -6.51 -31.57
N LYS A 61 8.06 -6.80 -31.11
CA LYS A 61 6.86 -6.93 -31.95
C LYS A 61 6.27 -5.57 -32.34
N LYS A 62 5.54 -5.56 -33.46
CA LYS A 62 5.21 -4.36 -34.25
C LYS A 62 4.29 -3.38 -33.51
N ASN A 63 4.85 -2.23 -33.13
CA ASN A 63 4.37 -0.90 -33.52
C ASN A 63 2.84 -0.63 -33.43
N HIS A 64 2.19 -1.05 -32.34
CA HIS A 64 1.11 -0.26 -31.76
C HIS A 64 1.73 0.70 -30.75
N GLN A 65 1.26 1.94 -30.70
CA GLN A 65 1.70 2.88 -29.67
C GLN A 65 0.93 2.57 -28.38
N LEU A 66 1.64 1.99 -27.41
CA LEU A 66 1.16 1.79 -26.05
C LEU A 66 0.93 3.15 -25.41
N GLU A 67 -0.24 3.30 -24.81
CA GLU A 67 -0.65 4.53 -24.13
C GLU A 67 -0.73 4.27 -22.61
N VAL A 68 -0.25 5.21 -21.79
CA VAL A 68 -0.23 5.01 -20.33
C VAL A 68 -1.62 5.24 -19.73
N ALA A 69 -2.09 4.26 -18.97
CA ALA A 69 -3.27 4.35 -18.12
C ALA A 69 -2.85 4.34 -16.65
N TRP A 70 -2.95 5.45 -15.93
CA TRP A 70 -2.55 5.49 -14.52
C TRP A 70 -3.50 4.68 -13.64
N LEU A 71 -2.97 3.72 -12.85
CA LEU A 71 -3.62 3.21 -11.66
C LEU A 71 -3.32 4.18 -10.51
N MET A 72 -4.12 5.24 -10.39
CA MET A 72 -4.02 6.21 -9.31
C MET A 72 -4.61 5.61 -8.04
N SER A 73 -3.80 5.50 -6.98
CA SER A 73 -4.26 4.88 -5.73
C SER A 73 -3.58 5.45 -4.47
N PHE A 74 -4.37 5.74 -3.43
CA PHE A 74 -3.84 6.11 -2.12
C PHE A 74 -3.09 4.92 -1.47
N GLY A 75 -2.18 5.21 -0.54
CA GLY A 75 -1.45 4.17 0.19
C GLY A 75 -2.41 3.18 0.88
N GLY A 76 -2.16 1.88 0.76
CA GLY A 76 -3.01 0.86 1.37
C GLY A 76 -4.40 0.66 0.71
N ALA A 77 -4.70 1.32 -0.41
CA ALA A 77 -5.99 1.22 -1.10
C ALA A 77 -6.24 -0.13 -1.82
N GLY A 78 -5.26 -1.04 -1.86
CA GLY A 78 -5.38 -2.35 -2.54
C GLY A 78 -4.73 -2.42 -3.92
N THR A 79 -3.81 -1.50 -4.21
CA THR A 79 -3.10 -1.36 -5.50
C THR A 79 -2.40 -2.65 -5.95
N SER A 80 -1.71 -3.35 -5.04
CA SER A 80 -0.96 -4.57 -5.37
C SER A 80 -1.86 -5.70 -5.87
N TYR A 81 -3.01 -5.94 -5.21
CA TYR A 81 -3.99 -6.90 -5.70
C TYR A 81 -4.56 -6.45 -7.05
N THR A 82 -4.95 -5.18 -7.15
CA THR A 82 -5.55 -4.59 -8.36
C THR A 82 -4.66 -4.81 -9.59
N ILE A 83 -3.37 -4.46 -9.49
CA ILE A 83 -2.45 -4.52 -10.63
C ILE A 83 -2.06 -5.96 -11.00
N THR A 84 -1.71 -6.80 -10.01
CA THR A 84 -1.35 -8.21 -10.24
C THR A 84 -2.55 -9.02 -10.74
N ASN A 85 -3.78 -8.66 -10.36
CA ASN A 85 -4.99 -9.29 -10.91
C ASN A 85 -5.15 -8.97 -12.41
N ILE A 86 -4.93 -7.72 -12.84
CA ILE A 86 -4.97 -7.36 -14.26
C ILE A 86 -3.84 -8.07 -15.04
N GLU A 87 -2.63 -8.19 -14.48
CA GLU A 87 -1.55 -8.98 -15.08
C GLU A 87 -1.93 -10.46 -15.24
N THR A 88 -2.56 -11.04 -14.22
CA THR A 88 -3.02 -12.44 -14.22
C THR A 88 -4.10 -12.65 -15.28
N VAL A 89 -5.17 -11.85 -15.26
CA VAL A 89 -6.34 -12.01 -16.13
C VAL A 89 -6.01 -11.80 -17.60
N THR A 90 -5.12 -10.85 -17.91
CA THR A 90 -4.68 -10.60 -19.29
C THR A 90 -3.55 -11.52 -19.75
N GLY A 91 -2.74 -12.06 -18.84
CA GLY A 91 -1.47 -12.71 -19.19
C GLY A 91 -0.46 -11.74 -19.82
N ARG A 92 -0.59 -10.44 -19.51
CA ARG A 92 0.22 -9.33 -20.05
C ARG A 92 0.86 -8.52 -18.93
N THR A 93 1.98 -7.88 -19.22
CA THR A 93 2.73 -7.06 -18.24
C THR A 93 2.05 -5.72 -18.00
N THR A 94 2.17 -5.20 -16.79
CA THR A 94 1.80 -3.82 -16.44
C THR A 94 3.03 -2.99 -16.09
N ALA A 95 2.86 -1.75 -15.67
CA ALA A 95 3.96 -0.82 -15.40
C ALA A 95 3.85 -0.13 -14.02
N SER A 96 4.90 0.61 -13.67
CA SER A 96 5.05 1.29 -12.38
C SER A 96 5.85 2.58 -12.56
N ASN A 97 5.48 3.65 -11.85
CA ASN A 97 6.37 4.80 -11.64
C ASN A 97 7.58 4.42 -10.77
N TYR A 98 7.43 3.41 -9.93
CA TYR A 98 8.41 2.94 -8.96
C TYR A 98 9.20 1.81 -9.61
N GLY A 99 10.24 2.17 -10.37
CA GLY A 99 11.18 1.24 -11.00
C GLY A 99 12.21 0.67 -10.02
N GLU A 100 12.37 1.28 -8.84
CA GLU A 100 13.24 0.74 -7.79
C GLU A 100 12.72 -0.57 -7.18
N ASP A 101 11.43 -0.88 -7.38
CA ASP A 101 10.78 -2.15 -7.00
C ASP A 101 11.23 -3.34 -7.88
N TYR A 102 11.97 -3.14 -8.98
CA TYR A 102 12.28 -4.17 -9.98
C TYR A 102 13.74 -4.18 -10.45
N ASP A 103 14.28 -5.39 -10.67
CA ASP A 103 15.54 -5.64 -11.34
C ASP A 103 15.31 -6.74 -12.41
N PRO A 104 15.59 -6.49 -13.71
CA PRO A 104 16.07 -5.24 -14.30
C PRO A 104 14.99 -4.16 -14.42
N CYS A 105 15.35 -2.91 -14.08
CA CYS A 105 14.49 -1.73 -14.20
C CYS A 105 14.37 -1.26 -15.66
N ILE A 106 13.48 -1.89 -16.44
CA ILE A 106 13.30 -1.64 -17.88
C ILE A 106 12.12 -0.67 -18.12
N PRO A 107 12.30 0.42 -18.89
CA PRO A 107 11.20 1.35 -19.20
C PRO A 107 10.19 0.74 -20.20
N VAL A 108 8.97 1.30 -20.25
CA VAL A 108 7.94 0.91 -21.24
C VAL A 108 8.40 1.17 -22.68
N TYR A 109 9.25 2.18 -22.88
CA TYR A 109 9.82 2.58 -24.16
C TYR A 109 11.32 2.89 -24.02
N ASP A 110 12.13 2.52 -25.02
CA ASP A 110 13.58 2.79 -25.05
C ASP A 110 13.91 4.29 -24.87
N ASP A 111 13.08 5.19 -25.40
CA ASP A 111 13.23 6.64 -25.31
C ASP A 111 12.69 7.23 -24.01
N TRP A 112 11.90 6.47 -23.23
CA TRP A 112 11.35 6.91 -21.93
C TRP A 112 12.25 6.43 -20.79
N LEU A 113 13.52 6.86 -20.82
CA LEU A 113 14.56 6.46 -19.85
C LEU A 113 14.20 6.76 -18.38
N ASP A 114 13.26 7.67 -18.16
CA ASP A 114 12.75 8.14 -16.87
C ASP A 114 11.40 7.51 -16.48
N GLY A 115 10.98 6.49 -17.24
CA GLY A 115 9.81 5.65 -16.95
C GLY A 115 8.51 6.13 -17.62
N PRO A 116 7.37 5.48 -17.31
CA PRO A 116 7.23 4.38 -16.35
C PRO A 116 7.95 3.08 -16.77
N PHE A 117 8.10 2.17 -15.81
CA PHE A 117 8.90 0.94 -15.92
C PHE A 117 8.02 -0.32 -15.94
N LEU A 118 8.41 -1.33 -16.72
CA LEU A 118 7.71 -2.62 -16.84
C LEU A 118 7.85 -3.46 -15.56
N ARG A 119 6.75 -4.01 -15.07
CA ARG A 119 6.71 -4.88 -13.88
C ARG A 119 7.12 -6.31 -14.14
N SER A 120 6.97 -6.78 -15.38
CA SER A 120 7.38 -8.10 -15.84
C SER A 120 7.89 -8.01 -17.28
N PRO A 121 9.15 -7.61 -17.50
CA PRO A 121 9.67 -7.30 -18.84
C PRO A 121 9.63 -8.47 -19.84
N ASN A 122 9.62 -9.72 -19.34
CA ASN A 122 9.55 -10.93 -20.16
C ASN A 122 8.11 -11.34 -20.52
N THR A 123 7.10 -10.71 -19.92
CA THR A 123 5.66 -10.96 -20.19
C THR A 123 5.18 -10.00 -21.28
N PRO A 124 4.37 -10.43 -22.27
CA PRO A 124 3.95 -9.56 -23.37
C PRO A 124 3.28 -8.26 -22.93
N ALA A 125 3.60 -7.14 -23.59
CA ALA A 125 2.94 -5.86 -23.41
C ALA A 125 1.43 -5.90 -23.76
N PRO A 126 0.61 -4.95 -23.26
CA PRO A 126 -0.79 -4.74 -23.66
C PRO A 126 -1.00 -4.65 -25.18
N GLU A 127 -2.24 -4.77 -25.62
CA GLU A 127 -2.68 -4.45 -26.98
C GLU A 127 -2.78 -2.93 -27.19
N LYS A 128 -3.12 -2.17 -26.13
CA LYS A 128 -3.19 -0.70 -26.22
C LYS A 128 -2.84 0.09 -24.97
N TYR A 129 -3.47 -0.16 -23.82
CA TYR A 129 -3.27 0.65 -22.62
C TYR A 129 -2.47 -0.09 -21.55
N ILE A 130 -1.28 0.42 -21.21
CA ILE A 130 -0.50 -0.13 -20.10
C ILE A 130 -0.95 0.49 -18.79
N LEU A 131 -1.42 -0.36 -17.87
CA LEU A 131 -1.81 0.06 -16.53
C LEU A 131 -0.55 0.37 -15.72
N THR A 132 -0.40 1.60 -15.22
CA THR A 132 0.81 2.09 -14.54
C THR A 132 0.52 2.43 -13.09
N LYS A 133 1.10 1.70 -12.13
CA LYS A 133 1.05 1.99 -10.69
C LYS A 133 1.59 3.40 -10.40
N THR A 134 0.74 4.29 -9.88
CA THR A 134 1.18 5.55 -9.27
C THR A 134 0.39 5.85 -7.98
N HIS A 135 1.11 6.33 -6.96
CA HIS A 135 0.54 6.85 -5.71
C HIS A 135 0.61 8.38 -5.65
N CYS A 136 1.12 9.04 -6.69
CA CYS A 136 1.42 10.47 -6.69
C CYS A 136 2.27 10.90 -5.46
N GLY A 137 2.04 12.11 -4.93
CA GLY A 137 2.68 12.59 -3.69
C GLY A 137 1.89 12.29 -2.41
N GLY A 138 2.44 12.73 -1.27
CA GLY A 138 1.75 12.90 0.03
C GLY A 138 1.03 11.71 0.67
N TYR A 139 1.22 10.50 0.16
CA TYR A 139 0.74 9.25 0.76
C TYR A 139 1.69 8.69 1.84
N CYS A 140 2.63 9.48 2.36
CA CYS A 140 3.61 9.04 3.34
C CYS A 140 2.96 8.57 4.66
N MET A 141 3.51 7.53 5.28
CA MET A 141 2.94 6.90 6.48
C MET A 141 3.32 7.68 7.73
N ASP A 142 4.62 7.68 8.07
CA ASP A 142 5.17 8.36 9.23
C ASP A 142 5.72 9.74 8.83
N CYS A 143 4.82 10.71 8.67
CA CYS A 143 5.18 12.05 8.18
C CYS A 143 4.22 13.14 8.69
N GLY A 144 4.78 14.32 8.98
CA GLY A 144 4.04 15.51 9.40
C GLY A 144 3.46 16.31 8.22
N PRO A 145 2.63 17.33 8.49
CA PRO A 145 1.82 18.02 7.48
C PRO A 145 2.58 18.55 6.27
N GLY A 146 3.81 19.06 6.46
CA GLY A 146 4.63 19.58 5.35
C GLY A 146 4.97 18.57 4.25
N ALA A 147 4.76 17.27 4.48
CA ALA A 147 4.96 16.21 3.48
C ALA A 147 3.65 15.76 2.78
N TYR A 148 2.48 16.20 3.24
CA TYR A 148 1.17 15.79 2.69
C TYR A 148 0.18 16.93 2.46
N TYR A 149 0.52 18.15 2.89
CA TYR A 149 -0.22 19.39 2.64
C TYR A 149 0.37 20.08 1.41
N TYR A 150 -0.18 19.79 0.23
CA TYR A 150 0.26 20.39 -1.04
C TYR A 150 0.02 21.90 -1.05
N ALA A 151 0.98 22.68 -1.57
CA ALA A 151 0.83 24.12 -1.73
C ALA A 151 -0.03 24.46 -2.98
N SER A 152 0.02 23.61 -4.00
CA SER A 152 -0.65 23.80 -5.29
C SER A 152 -1.24 22.50 -5.86
N GLU A 153 -1.93 22.58 -7.01
CA GLU A 153 -2.39 21.39 -7.75
C GLU A 153 -1.26 20.80 -8.60
N GLU A 154 -0.32 21.68 -8.97
CA GLU A 154 0.91 21.44 -9.70
C GLU A 154 1.85 20.51 -8.92
N ASP A 155 2.03 20.70 -7.61
CA ASP A 155 2.86 19.83 -6.76
C ASP A 155 2.35 18.38 -6.75
N PHE A 156 1.02 18.21 -6.69
CA PHE A 156 0.41 16.87 -6.70
C PHE A 156 0.57 16.20 -8.06
N LEU A 157 0.29 16.94 -9.15
CA LEU A 157 0.45 16.45 -10.52
C LEU A 157 1.92 16.10 -10.80
N GLN A 158 2.87 16.93 -10.36
CA GLN A 158 4.29 16.63 -10.44
C GLN A 158 4.62 15.35 -9.70
N GLY A 159 4.07 15.14 -8.50
CA GLY A 159 4.19 13.87 -7.77
C GLY A 159 3.61 12.65 -8.51
N CYS A 160 2.58 12.81 -9.34
CA CYS A 160 2.07 11.74 -10.21
C CYS A 160 2.99 11.43 -11.41
N LEU A 161 3.72 12.43 -11.89
CA LEU A 161 4.70 12.33 -12.98
C LEU A 161 6.10 11.93 -12.50
N THR A 162 6.36 12.08 -11.20
CA THR A 162 7.56 11.57 -10.55
C THR A 162 7.50 10.05 -10.46
N GLY A 163 8.58 9.44 -10.93
CA GLY A 163 8.93 8.07 -10.65
C GLY A 163 10.24 7.97 -9.87
N LYS A 164 10.69 6.74 -9.74
CA LYS A 164 12.02 6.40 -9.26
C LYS A 164 12.57 5.25 -10.09
N LYS A 165 13.87 5.17 -10.19
CA LYS A 165 14.60 4.28 -11.09
C LYS A 165 15.68 3.56 -10.33
N HIS A 166 15.82 2.25 -10.52
CA HIS A 166 16.97 1.52 -9.97
C HIS A 166 18.24 1.97 -10.69
N VAL A 167 19.30 2.28 -9.95
CA VAL A 167 20.62 2.67 -10.46
C VAL A 167 21.71 2.00 -9.62
N ASP A 168 22.90 1.81 -10.16
CA ASP A 168 24.00 1.13 -9.46
C ASP A 168 24.27 1.77 -8.08
N GLY A 169 23.93 1.05 -7.01
CA GLY A 169 24.09 1.50 -5.62
C GLY A 169 22.92 2.28 -5.02
N GLY A 170 21.75 2.40 -5.67
CA GLY A 170 20.59 3.04 -5.07
C GLY A 170 19.38 3.27 -6.00
N SER A 171 18.68 4.39 -5.78
CA SER A 171 17.53 4.80 -6.58
C SER A 171 17.60 6.28 -6.95
N GLU A 172 17.44 6.60 -8.23
CA GLU A 172 17.32 7.97 -8.75
C GLU A 172 15.86 8.41 -8.76
N ILE A 173 15.59 9.71 -8.51
CA ILE A 173 14.25 10.31 -8.68
C ILE A 173 14.17 10.84 -10.11
N VAL A 174 13.16 10.38 -10.85
CA VAL A 174 12.98 10.66 -12.28
C VAL A 174 11.60 11.26 -12.56
N THR A 175 11.42 11.98 -13.67
CA THR A 175 10.13 12.61 -14.02
C THR A 175 9.88 12.53 -15.51
N TYR A 176 8.69 12.08 -15.91
CA TYR A 176 8.27 12.02 -17.32
C TYR A 176 7.21 13.07 -17.67
N ASP A 177 7.00 13.32 -18.96
CA ASP A 177 6.14 14.42 -19.42
C ASP A 177 4.64 14.21 -19.13
N SER A 178 3.97 15.33 -18.86
CA SER A 178 2.53 15.42 -18.56
C SER A 178 1.60 14.91 -19.65
N SER A 179 2.06 14.78 -20.90
CA SER A 179 1.26 14.25 -22.03
C SER A 179 1.32 12.72 -22.18
N ILE A 180 2.17 12.01 -21.43
CA ILE A 180 2.30 10.55 -21.50
C ILE A 180 1.05 9.81 -20.99
N PRO A 181 0.44 10.18 -19.84
CA PRO A 181 -0.82 9.58 -19.38
C PRO A 181 -1.99 9.93 -20.31
N LYS A 182 -2.77 8.93 -20.72
CA LYS A 182 -3.91 9.08 -21.65
C LYS A 182 -5.26 8.73 -21.05
N ARG A 183 -5.27 8.10 -19.86
CA ARG A 183 -6.46 7.80 -19.04
C ARG A 183 -6.05 7.44 -17.61
N ALA A 184 -7.01 7.39 -16.68
CA ALA A 184 -6.77 6.95 -15.31
C ALA A 184 -7.83 5.96 -14.78
N VAL A 185 -7.37 4.91 -14.11
CA VAL A 185 -8.17 4.13 -13.16
C VAL A 185 -7.95 4.74 -11.78
N HIS A 186 -8.98 5.38 -11.23
CA HIS A 186 -8.95 5.97 -9.90
C HIS A 186 -9.47 4.93 -8.90
N LEU A 187 -8.54 4.27 -8.18
CA LEU A 187 -8.87 3.27 -7.18
C LEU A 187 -9.33 3.95 -5.89
N ILE A 188 -10.58 3.67 -5.50
CA ILE A 188 -11.21 4.07 -4.26
C ILE A 188 -11.34 2.83 -3.38
N ARG A 189 -10.89 2.91 -2.13
CA ARG A 189 -11.21 1.93 -1.08
C ARG A 189 -12.11 2.60 -0.04
N ASN A 190 -13.03 1.84 0.56
CA ASN A 190 -13.76 2.22 1.77
C ASN A 190 -12.79 2.90 2.76
N PRO A 191 -13.00 4.17 3.16
CA PRO A 191 -12.04 4.92 3.95
C PRO A 191 -11.73 4.27 5.31
N PHE A 192 -12.70 3.60 5.93
CA PHE A 192 -12.50 2.86 7.17
C PHE A 192 -11.55 1.67 6.98
N ASP A 193 -11.76 0.88 5.91
CA ASP A 193 -10.88 -0.24 5.56
C ASP A 193 -9.51 0.22 5.05
N ASN A 194 -9.45 1.39 4.40
CA ASN A 194 -8.20 2.00 3.98
C ASN A 194 -7.38 2.44 5.19
N LEU A 195 -8.00 2.99 6.24
CA LEU A 195 -7.27 3.40 7.45
C LEU A 195 -6.60 2.20 8.14
N VAL A 196 -7.27 1.05 8.23
CA VAL A 196 -6.64 -0.18 8.72
C VAL A 196 -5.58 -0.70 7.74
N GLY A 197 -5.84 -0.62 6.42
CA GLY A 197 -4.84 -0.92 5.39
C GLY A 197 -3.59 -0.02 5.44
N ARG A 198 -3.68 1.18 6.02
CA ARG A 198 -2.56 2.10 6.24
C ARG A 198 -1.72 1.68 7.45
N MET A 199 -2.36 1.25 8.55
CA MET A 199 -1.66 0.66 9.69
C MET A 199 -0.89 -0.60 9.29
N HIS A 200 -1.51 -1.50 8.52
CA HIS A 200 -0.84 -2.71 8.02
C HIS A 200 0.37 -2.38 7.13
N LEU A 201 0.27 -1.33 6.30
CA LEU A 201 1.39 -0.87 5.48
C LEU A 201 2.51 -0.23 6.32
N TYR A 202 2.16 0.49 7.39
CA TYR A 202 3.10 1.05 8.37
C TYR A 202 3.87 -0.06 9.10
N ASN A 203 3.17 -1.10 9.59
CA ASN A 203 3.82 -2.27 10.18
C ASN A 203 4.78 -2.93 9.19
N LYS A 204 4.31 -3.27 7.98
CA LYS A 204 5.11 -3.92 6.92
C LYS A 204 6.33 -3.08 6.49
N HIS A 205 6.31 -1.77 6.71
CA HIS A 205 7.47 -0.89 6.53
C HIS A 205 8.43 -0.96 7.72
N ASN A 206 7.93 -0.95 8.96
CA ASN A 206 8.73 -1.12 10.17
C ASN A 206 9.42 -2.50 10.25
N ASP A 207 8.69 -3.56 9.92
CA ASP A 207 9.20 -4.94 9.87
C ASP A 207 10.41 -5.08 8.91
N ARG A 208 10.40 -4.31 7.80
CA ARG A 208 11.50 -4.24 6.81
C ARG A 208 12.73 -3.43 7.29
N HIS A 209 12.58 -2.66 8.36
CA HIS A 209 13.63 -1.80 8.91
C HIS A 209 14.02 -2.19 10.36
N ASP A 210 13.70 -3.42 10.77
CA ASP A 210 13.93 -3.97 12.13
C ASP A 210 13.35 -3.08 13.26
N SER A 211 12.33 -2.29 12.92
CA SER A 211 11.72 -1.34 13.85
C SER A 211 10.66 -2.06 14.69
N HIS A 212 10.92 -2.20 15.98
CA HIS A 212 10.11 -2.99 16.92
C HIS A 212 8.70 -2.37 17.21
N SER A 213 8.31 -1.28 16.55
CA SER A 213 6.98 -0.67 16.66
C SER A 213 5.97 -1.30 15.70
N HIS A 214 5.40 -2.44 16.10
CA HIS A 214 4.32 -3.12 15.39
C HIS A 214 2.99 -2.93 16.16
N TYR A 215 1.91 -2.57 15.46
CA TYR A 215 0.58 -2.42 16.04
C TYR A 215 -0.30 -3.61 15.66
N ASP A 216 -0.95 -4.27 16.62
CA ASP A 216 -1.81 -5.40 16.31
C ASP A 216 -3.07 -4.98 15.52
N THR A 217 -3.81 -5.95 14.98
CA THR A 217 -4.90 -5.70 14.03
C THR A 217 -6.26 -5.39 14.68
N SER A 218 -6.31 -5.20 16.00
CA SER A 218 -7.54 -4.92 16.76
C SER A 218 -7.98 -3.45 16.74
N ILE A 219 -9.04 -3.15 17.49
CA ILE A 219 -9.49 -1.79 17.77
C ILE A 219 -8.45 -1.03 18.60
N GLU A 220 -7.85 -1.72 19.57
CA GLU A 220 -6.86 -1.21 20.51
C GLU A 220 -5.53 -0.91 19.81
N GLY A 221 -5.10 -1.80 18.90
CA GLY A 221 -3.94 -1.60 18.03
C GLY A 221 -4.11 -0.39 17.11
N LEU A 222 -5.26 -0.28 16.43
CA LEU A 222 -5.58 0.89 15.60
C LEU A 222 -5.64 2.20 16.39
N GLN A 223 -6.28 2.21 17.56
CA GLN A 223 -6.32 3.40 18.41
C GLN A 223 -4.93 3.80 18.92
N SER A 224 -4.06 2.82 19.19
CA SER A 224 -2.67 3.05 19.61
C SER A 224 -1.82 3.63 18.48
N TRP A 225 -1.99 3.15 17.24
CA TRP A 225 -1.33 3.70 16.06
C TRP A 225 -1.80 5.12 15.75
N CYS A 226 -3.13 5.36 15.80
CA CYS A 226 -3.70 6.70 15.66
C CYS A 226 -3.14 7.66 16.70
N LYS A 227 -3.16 7.28 17.98
CA LYS A 227 -2.65 8.11 19.06
C LYS A 227 -1.16 8.40 18.89
N PHE A 228 -0.35 7.44 18.45
CA PHE A 228 1.06 7.66 18.15
C PHE A 228 1.26 8.74 17.07
N LEU A 229 0.52 8.68 15.95
CA LEU A 229 0.63 9.68 14.89
C LEU A 229 0.09 11.05 15.34
N ASP A 230 -1.09 11.08 15.96
CA ASP A 230 -1.73 12.31 16.45
C ASP A 230 -0.85 13.00 17.52
N ASP A 231 -0.27 12.26 18.48
CA ASP A 231 0.66 12.81 19.48
C ASP A 231 1.98 13.31 18.85
N LYS A 232 2.56 12.53 17.92
CA LYS A 232 3.87 12.80 17.31
C LYS A 232 3.87 14.06 16.45
N TYR A 233 2.76 14.38 15.79
CA TYR A 233 2.66 15.51 14.87
C TYR A 233 1.93 16.72 15.42
N ALA A 234 1.27 16.62 16.58
CA ALA A 234 0.50 17.69 17.24
C ALA A 234 1.18 19.07 17.30
N GLU A 235 2.50 19.15 17.50
CA GLU A 235 3.24 20.42 17.50
C GLU A 235 3.33 21.01 16.09
N SER A 236 3.71 20.20 15.10
CA SER A 236 3.81 20.61 13.69
C SER A 236 2.46 20.97 13.08
N GLU A 237 1.38 20.38 13.59
CA GLU A 237 -0.01 20.59 13.17
C GLU A 237 -0.61 21.90 13.69
N LYS A 238 0.04 22.62 14.62
CA LYS A 238 -0.43 23.96 15.05
C LYS A 238 -0.40 24.98 13.93
N SER A 239 0.53 24.84 12.99
CA SER A 239 0.67 25.70 11.80
C SER A 239 -0.41 25.43 10.73
N TYR A 240 -1.29 24.44 10.94
CA TYR A 240 -2.29 23.99 9.97
C TYR A 240 -3.68 24.02 10.63
N PRO A 241 -4.36 25.19 10.65
CA PRO A 241 -5.61 25.39 11.41
C PRO A 241 -6.70 24.35 11.09
N ILE A 242 -6.75 23.89 9.84
CA ILE A 242 -7.72 22.88 9.40
C ILE A 242 -7.53 21.51 10.07
N LEU A 243 -6.32 21.16 10.55
CA LEU A 243 -6.11 19.96 11.36
C LEU A 243 -6.55 20.22 12.81
N GLN A 244 -6.26 21.39 13.36
CA GLN A 244 -6.69 21.78 14.71
C GLN A 244 -8.22 21.80 14.90
N GLU A 245 -9.00 22.01 13.84
CA GLU A 245 -10.47 21.84 13.85
C GLU A 245 -10.92 20.38 14.08
N TYR A 246 -10.12 19.40 13.67
CA TYR A 246 -10.46 17.98 13.68
C TYR A 246 -9.60 17.12 14.61
N LYS A 247 -8.71 17.69 15.42
CA LYS A 247 -7.85 16.97 16.40
C LYS A 247 -8.57 16.09 17.45
N ASN A 248 -9.90 16.15 17.51
CA ASN A 248 -10.74 15.28 18.34
C ASN A 248 -11.26 14.04 17.56
N VAL A 249 -10.89 13.88 16.29
CA VAL A 249 -11.09 12.69 15.46
C VAL A 249 -9.81 11.85 15.58
N PRO A 250 -9.86 10.57 16.00
CA PRO A 250 -8.66 9.72 15.98
C PRO A 250 -8.10 9.56 14.56
N CYS A 251 -6.78 9.54 14.41
CA CYS A 251 -6.09 9.49 13.11
C CYS A 251 -6.41 10.71 12.21
N HIS A 252 -6.61 11.91 12.76
CA HIS A 252 -7.10 13.04 11.96
C HIS A 252 -6.16 13.43 10.79
N GLY A 253 -4.84 13.30 10.98
CA GLY A 253 -3.86 13.46 9.91
C GLY A 253 -4.03 12.44 8.78
N GLU A 254 -4.31 11.17 9.09
CA GLU A 254 -4.55 10.12 8.09
C GLU A 254 -5.88 10.30 7.35
N TRP A 255 -6.95 10.70 8.06
CA TRP A 255 -8.20 11.13 7.44
C TRP A 255 -7.97 12.30 6.48
N TYR A 256 -7.20 13.31 6.89
CA TYR A 256 -6.86 14.44 6.04
C TYR A 256 -6.05 14.02 4.80
N LYS A 257 -5.03 13.16 4.95
CA LYS A 257 -4.26 12.59 3.83
C LYS A 257 -5.17 11.90 2.81
N TYR A 258 -6.04 10.99 3.24
CA TYR A 258 -6.99 10.30 2.36
C TYR A 258 -7.90 11.31 1.62
N ILE A 259 -8.48 12.26 2.35
CA ILE A 259 -9.40 13.26 1.77
C ILE A 259 -8.69 14.14 0.73
N GLN A 260 -7.52 14.68 1.07
CA GLN A 260 -6.81 15.57 0.13
C GLN A 260 -6.18 14.82 -1.02
N TRP A 261 -5.67 13.60 -0.82
CA TRP A 261 -5.16 12.79 -1.93
C TRP A 261 -6.26 12.54 -2.98
N HIS A 262 -7.46 12.12 -2.57
CA HIS A 262 -8.59 11.94 -3.49
C HIS A 262 -9.07 13.27 -4.11
N ASN A 263 -9.04 14.38 -3.36
CA ASN A 263 -9.33 15.72 -3.90
C ASN A 263 -8.34 16.17 -4.98
N MET A 264 -7.05 15.90 -4.80
CA MET A 264 -5.98 16.33 -5.72
C MET A 264 -5.82 15.38 -6.91
N ALA A 265 -6.02 14.06 -6.73
CA ALA A 265 -6.18 13.13 -7.84
C ALA A 265 -7.35 13.53 -8.75
N TYR A 266 -8.49 13.92 -8.16
CA TYR A 266 -9.63 14.47 -8.89
C TYR A 266 -9.31 15.78 -9.65
N LYS A 267 -8.36 16.59 -9.19
CA LYS A 267 -7.92 17.79 -9.91
C LYS A 267 -6.95 17.46 -11.04
N ALA A 268 -5.92 16.66 -10.77
CA ALA A 268 -4.89 16.28 -11.73
C ALA A 268 -5.48 15.60 -12.97
N GLN A 269 -6.40 14.65 -12.79
CA GLN A 269 -7.10 13.99 -13.90
C GLN A 269 -7.91 14.98 -14.77
N ASN A 270 -8.51 16.03 -14.17
CA ASN A 270 -9.30 17.02 -14.91
C ASN A 270 -8.37 18.02 -15.64
N LYS A 271 -7.25 18.41 -15.00
CA LYS A 271 -6.23 19.31 -15.58
C LYS A 271 -5.54 18.69 -16.80
N LEU A 272 -5.42 17.37 -16.83
CA LEU A 272 -4.94 16.57 -17.97
C LEU A 272 -6.08 16.08 -18.90
N GLU A 273 -7.34 16.50 -18.67
CA GLU A 273 -8.54 16.09 -19.42
C GLU A 273 -8.72 14.57 -19.60
N LEU A 274 -8.20 13.77 -18.65
CA LEU A 274 -8.18 12.31 -18.76
C LEU A 274 -9.59 11.69 -18.69
N PRO A 275 -9.89 10.69 -19.54
CA PRO A 275 -10.93 9.72 -19.25
C PRO A 275 -10.63 8.99 -17.92
N VAL A 276 -11.65 8.77 -17.09
CA VAL A 276 -11.49 8.16 -15.76
C VAL A 276 -12.48 7.02 -15.52
N HIS A 277 -11.96 5.85 -15.16
CA HIS A 277 -12.71 4.75 -14.56
C HIS A 277 -12.55 4.81 -13.03
N TYR A 278 -13.65 4.84 -12.29
CA TYR A 278 -13.62 4.81 -10.83
C TYR A 278 -13.84 3.37 -10.35
N LEU A 279 -12.77 2.75 -9.86
CA LEU A 279 -12.77 1.37 -9.35
C LEU A 279 -12.96 1.40 -7.82
N TYR A 280 -13.97 0.70 -7.31
CA TYR A 280 -14.19 0.54 -5.88
C TYR A 280 -13.62 -0.81 -5.42
N TYR A 281 -12.68 -0.82 -4.47
CA TYR A 281 -11.94 -2.01 -4.08
C TYR A 281 -12.82 -3.12 -3.49
N ASP A 282 -13.88 -2.76 -2.77
CA ASP A 282 -14.88 -3.67 -2.21
C ASP A 282 -15.81 -4.29 -3.27
N HIS A 283 -15.84 -3.77 -4.51
CA HIS A 283 -16.48 -4.48 -5.62
C HIS A 283 -15.77 -5.81 -5.93
N TYR A 284 -14.48 -5.97 -5.63
CA TYR A 284 -13.83 -7.29 -5.71
C TYR A 284 -14.42 -8.32 -4.72
N SER A 285 -15.12 -7.89 -3.66
CA SER A 285 -15.81 -8.78 -2.72
C SER A 285 -17.27 -9.08 -3.09
N THR A 286 -17.88 -8.33 -4.00
CA THR A 286 -19.35 -8.33 -4.21
C THR A 286 -19.77 -8.43 -5.68
N GLN A 287 -18.92 -7.98 -6.59
CA GLN A 287 -19.15 -7.81 -8.02
C GLN A 287 -17.84 -8.11 -8.80
N HIS A 288 -17.10 -9.14 -8.36
CA HIS A 288 -15.70 -9.38 -8.72
C HIS A 288 -15.43 -9.35 -10.23
N GLU A 289 -16.20 -10.12 -11.01
CA GLU A 289 -16.06 -10.15 -12.47
C GLU A 289 -16.32 -8.79 -13.12
N ALA A 290 -17.37 -8.07 -12.71
CA ALA A 290 -17.67 -6.74 -13.23
C ALA A 290 -16.62 -5.68 -12.85
N ALA A 291 -15.97 -5.84 -11.70
CA ALA A 291 -14.85 -4.99 -11.29
C ALA A 291 -13.56 -5.26 -12.09
N VAL A 292 -13.37 -6.50 -12.56
CA VAL A 292 -12.29 -6.87 -13.49
C VAL A 292 -12.61 -6.40 -14.91
N ASP A 293 -13.75 -6.81 -15.46
CA ASP A 293 -14.13 -6.55 -16.85
C ASP A 293 -14.32 -5.06 -17.14
N GLY A 294 -14.86 -4.29 -16.18
CA GLY A 294 -14.95 -2.83 -16.32
C GLY A 294 -13.59 -2.12 -16.40
N VAL A 295 -12.54 -2.70 -15.82
CA VAL A 295 -11.16 -2.21 -15.99
C VAL A 295 -10.58 -2.67 -17.32
N LEU A 296 -10.83 -3.92 -17.74
CA LEU A 296 -10.37 -4.45 -19.03
C LEU A 296 -10.99 -3.70 -20.23
N GLU A 297 -12.30 -3.46 -20.21
CA GLU A 297 -13.00 -2.64 -21.21
C GLU A 297 -12.39 -1.23 -21.28
N PHE A 298 -12.12 -0.63 -20.12
CA PHE A 298 -11.49 0.68 -20.03
C PHE A 298 -10.03 0.71 -20.48
N LEU A 299 -9.30 -0.41 -20.38
CA LEU A 299 -7.96 -0.60 -20.94
C LEU A 299 -7.97 -1.11 -22.38
N GLN A 300 -9.15 -1.39 -22.96
CA GLN A 300 -9.32 -1.99 -24.29
C GLN A 300 -8.55 -3.32 -24.43
N GLU A 301 -8.46 -4.09 -23.34
CA GLU A 301 -7.77 -5.39 -23.25
C GLU A 301 -8.77 -6.55 -23.24
N SER A 302 -8.32 -7.71 -23.74
CA SER A 302 -9.08 -8.95 -23.69
C SER A 302 -8.73 -9.77 -22.44
N ARG A 303 -9.75 -10.27 -21.73
CA ARG A 303 -9.61 -11.34 -20.73
C ARG A 303 -9.02 -12.60 -21.39
N ARG A 304 -8.06 -13.25 -20.74
CA ARG A 304 -7.38 -14.47 -21.24
C ARG A 304 -7.36 -15.61 -20.23
N ASN A 305 -7.24 -15.29 -18.94
CA ASN A 305 -7.21 -16.23 -17.83
C ASN A 305 -8.30 -15.89 -16.80
N ASP A 306 -8.50 -16.77 -15.83
CA ASP A 306 -9.34 -16.49 -14.66
C ASP A 306 -8.72 -15.41 -13.75
N ALA A 307 -9.56 -14.74 -12.96
CA ALA A 307 -9.14 -13.69 -12.04
C ALA A 307 -8.60 -14.26 -10.72
N LEU A 308 -7.65 -13.53 -10.11
CA LEU A 308 -7.09 -13.91 -8.81
C LEU A 308 -8.21 -13.99 -7.75
N PRO A 309 -8.26 -15.04 -6.93
CA PRO A 309 -9.28 -15.16 -5.89
C PRO A 309 -9.19 -13.98 -4.93
N PHE A 310 -10.28 -13.22 -4.81
CA PHE A 310 -10.41 -12.22 -3.75
C PHE A 310 -10.82 -12.89 -2.44
N LEU A 311 -10.32 -12.39 -1.31
CA LEU A 311 -10.72 -12.85 0.02
C LEU A 311 -11.83 -11.92 0.57
N PRO A 312 -13.11 -12.32 0.52
CA PRO A 312 -14.22 -11.50 0.97
C PRO A 312 -14.21 -11.35 2.51
N GLY A 313 -15.07 -10.47 3.02
CA GLY A 313 -15.32 -10.33 4.47
C GLY A 313 -14.23 -9.56 5.25
N LYS A 314 -13.15 -9.10 4.61
CA LYS A 314 -12.14 -8.21 5.23
C LYS A 314 -12.62 -6.75 5.28
N THR A 315 -13.79 -6.55 5.89
CA THR A 315 -14.39 -5.25 6.22
C THR A 315 -14.10 -4.90 7.67
N TYR A 316 -13.66 -3.67 7.92
CA TYR A 316 -13.22 -3.20 9.22
C TYR A 316 -14.19 -2.18 9.85
N ARG A 317 -15.40 -2.00 9.30
CA ARG A 317 -16.38 -1.01 9.81
C ARG A 317 -16.73 -1.23 11.29
N ASP A 318 -16.78 -2.49 11.74
CA ASP A 318 -17.13 -2.85 13.12
C ASP A 318 -16.03 -2.51 14.15
N ILE A 319 -14.82 -2.16 13.71
CA ILE A 319 -13.77 -1.56 14.55
C ILE A 319 -14.13 -0.12 14.97
N PHE A 320 -15.01 0.55 14.23
CA PHE A 320 -15.33 1.96 14.42
C PHE A 320 -16.65 2.14 15.19
N THR A 321 -16.55 2.72 16.39
CA THR A 321 -17.74 3.13 17.14
C THR A 321 -18.59 4.13 16.34
N GLU A 322 -19.90 4.16 16.61
CA GLU A 322 -20.82 5.17 16.08
C GLU A 322 -20.32 6.62 16.24
N LYS A 323 -19.59 6.91 17.32
CA LYS A 323 -18.92 8.21 17.56
C LYS A 323 -17.81 8.46 16.54
N HIS A 324 -16.98 7.45 16.25
CA HIS A 324 -15.90 7.54 15.26
C HIS A 324 -16.47 7.70 13.85
N ILE A 325 -17.48 6.89 13.47
CA ILE A 325 -18.15 6.98 12.16
C ILE A 325 -18.76 8.38 11.96
N LYS A 326 -19.49 8.92 12.95
CA LYS A 326 -20.09 10.27 12.87
C LYS A 326 -19.04 11.39 12.81
N ALA A 327 -17.93 11.26 13.53
CA ALA A 327 -16.83 12.23 13.52
C ALA A 327 -16.09 12.23 12.17
N ALA A 328 -15.73 11.05 11.66
CA ALA A 328 -15.12 10.87 10.35
C ALA A 328 -16.03 11.33 9.20
N ARG A 329 -17.33 11.01 9.27
CA ARG A 329 -18.35 11.50 8.33
C ARG A 329 -18.44 13.02 8.30
N LYS A 330 -18.37 13.69 9.46
CA LYS A 330 -18.37 15.16 9.54
C LYS A 330 -17.13 15.75 8.86
N MET A 331 -15.93 15.26 9.21
CA MET A 331 -14.66 15.73 8.64
C MET A 331 -14.62 15.51 7.11
N THR A 332 -14.92 14.28 6.68
CA THR A 332 -14.91 13.91 5.25
C THR A 332 -15.90 14.77 4.46
N LYS A 333 -17.15 14.92 4.92
CA LYS A 333 -18.17 15.73 4.23
C LYS A 333 -17.80 17.23 4.15
N ALA A 334 -17.03 17.74 5.11
CA ALA A 334 -16.60 19.15 5.13
C ALA A 334 -15.40 19.42 4.20
N LEU A 335 -14.45 18.48 4.13
CA LEU A 335 -13.17 18.66 3.43
C LEU A 335 -13.13 18.07 2.01
N MET A 336 -14.00 17.11 1.69
CA MET A 336 -14.05 16.44 0.38
C MET A 336 -14.75 17.30 -0.68
N LYS A 337 -14.20 17.36 -1.90
CA LYS A 337 -14.84 18.05 -3.03
C LYS A 337 -16.19 17.40 -3.37
N PRO A 338 -17.23 18.17 -3.77
CA PRO A 338 -18.59 17.63 -3.95
C PRO A 338 -18.72 16.45 -4.93
N LYS A 339 -17.86 16.34 -5.95
CA LYS A 339 -17.84 15.20 -6.87
C LYS A 339 -17.28 13.94 -6.20
N MET A 340 -16.18 14.04 -5.45
CA MET A 340 -15.60 12.91 -4.72
C MET A 340 -16.47 12.48 -3.53
N TRP A 341 -17.11 13.44 -2.83
CA TRP A 341 -18.10 13.11 -1.78
C TRP A 341 -19.28 12.31 -2.35
N LYS A 342 -19.77 12.64 -3.56
CA LYS A 342 -20.83 11.85 -4.22
C LYS A 342 -20.43 10.39 -4.49
N LEU A 343 -19.14 10.13 -4.76
CA LEU A 343 -18.63 8.77 -4.97
C LEU A 343 -18.58 8.00 -3.64
N ILE A 344 -17.95 8.55 -2.61
CA ILE A 344 -17.63 7.78 -1.39
C ILE A 344 -18.65 7.88 -0.23
N LYS A 345 -19.67 8.75 -0.32
CA LYS A 345 -20.60 9.01 0.80
C LYS A 345 -21.27 7.75 1.37
N HIS A 346 -21.46 6.73 0.53
CA HIS A 346 -22.19 5.51 0.86
C HIS A 346 -21.48 4.66 1.92
N TYR A 347 -20.15 4.75 2.04
CA TYR A 347 -19.40 4.09 3.13
C TYR A 347 -19.69 4.68 4.52
N PHE A 348 -20.31 5.87 4.58
CA PHE A 348 -20.66 6.56 5.83
C PHE A 348 -22.16 6.55 6.14
N ASP A 349 -22.99 6.03 5.22
CA ASP A 349 -24.42 5.81 5.40
C ASP A 349 -24.69 4.52 6.21
#